data_AF-Q7M8C8-F1
#
_entry.id   AF-Q7M8C8-F1
#
_cell.length_a   1.000
_cell.length_b   1.000
_cell.length_c   1.000
_cell.angle_alpha   90.00
_cell.angle_beta   90.00
_cell.angle_gamma   90.00
#
_symmetry.space_group_name_H-M   'P 1'
#
loop_
_entity.id
_entity.type
_entity.pdbx_description
1 polymer ?
#
loop_
_entity_poly.entity_id
_entity_poly.type
_entity_poly.pdbx_seq_one_letter_code
_entity_poly.pdbx_strand_id
1 'polypeptide(L)'
;MAEHPEWVSYDFPETVAPKMYPYDGQTQKYFLVRLRHDSLVNLNTQEPEFSDYKFVSYENIFHHITYFKRPIYKQVLEYFKKKGYL
;
A
#
# COMPACT_ATOMS: atom_id res chain seq x y z
N MET A 1 -16.59 -3.03 0.00
CA MET A 1 -15.16 -3.34 0.22
C MET A 1 -14.81 -4.52 -0.66
N ALA A 2 -13.58 -4.57 -1.18
CA ALA A 2 -13.06 -5.73 -1.89
C ALA A 2 -11.72 -6.13 -1.27
N GLU A 3 -11.33 -7.39 -1.36
CA GLU A 3 -10.04 -7.87 -0.89
C GLU A 3 -9.25 -8.53 -2.02
N HIS A 4 -7.93 -8.42 -1.96
CA HIS A 4 -7.06 -9.21 -2.81
C HIS A 4 -7.09 -10.67 -2.28
N PRO A 5 -7.36 -11.66 -3.15
CA PRO A 5 -7.62 -13.03 -2.71
C PRO A 5 -6.39 -13.71 -2.14
N GLU A 6 -5.20 -13.29 -2.58
CA GLU A 6 -3.93 -13.85 -2.17
C GLU A 6 -3.17 -12.91 -1.25
N TRP A 7 -2.43 -13.50 -0.31
CA TRP A 7 -1.42 -12.80 0.48
C TRP A 7 -0.24 -12.49 -0.41
N VAL A 8 0.28 -11.27 -0.31
CA VAL A 8 1.41 -10.84 -1.12
C VAL A 8 2.62 -10.62 -0.23
N SER A 9 3.70 -11.32 -0.54
CA SER A 9 4.95 -11.28 0.20
C SER A 9 6.05 -10.60 -0.60
N TYR A 10 6.92 -9.87 0.09
CA TYR A 10 8.14 -9.32 -0.49
C TYR A 10 9.25 -9.29 0.55
N ASP A 11 10.48 -9.46 0.07
CA ASP A 11 11.68 -9.34 0.88
C ASP A 11 12.15 -7.88 0.91
N PHE A 12 12.78 -7.49 2.02
CA PHE A 12 13.44 -6.19 2.09
C PHE A 12 14.67 -6.19 1.16
N PRO A 13 14.86 -5.13 0.36
CA PRO A 13 16.09 -5.00 -0.42
C PRO A 13 17.30 -4.87 0.52
N GLU A 14 18.49 -5.23 0.03
CA GLU A 14 19.75 -5.20 0.80
C GLU A 14 20.04 -3.83 1.46
N THR A 15 19.53 -2.75 0.88
CA THR A 15 19.66 -1.38 1.41
C THR A 15 18.80 -1.11 2.65
N VAL A 16 17.73 -1.88 2.84
CA VAL A 16 16.74 -1.73 3.93
C VAL A 16 16.85 -2.87 4.95
N ALA A 17 17.18 -4.08 4.51
CA ALA A 17 17.26 -5.28 5.35
C ALA A 17 18.09 -5.09 6.64
N PRO A 18 19.27 -4.42 6.65
CA PRO A 18 20.03 -4.22 7.88
C PRO A 18 19.29 -3.41 8.96
N LYS A 19 18.43 -2.47 8.55
CA LYS A 19 17.63 -1.65 9.47
C LYS A 19 16.40 -2.39 10.00
N MET A 20 15.94 -3.39 9.27
CA MET A 20 14.73 -4.17 9.58
C MET A 20 15.05 -5.51 10.27
N TYR A 21 16.32 -5.80 10.53
CA TYR A 21 16.74 -7.01 11.25
C TYR A 21 16.00 -7.12 12.59
N PRO A 22 15.46 -8.29 12.97
CA PRO A 22 15.71 -9.64 12.40
C PRO A 22 14.76 -10.08 11.28
N TYR A 23 14.04 -9.17 10.63
CA TYR A 23 13.03 -9.53 9.63
C TYR A 23 13.57 -9.43 8.20
N ASP A 24 13.27 -10.43 7.39
CA ASP A 24 13.69 -10.50 5.98
C ASP A 24 12.69 -9.84 5.02
N GLY A 25 11.45 -9.62 5.44
CA GLY A 25 10.40 -9.10 4.57
C GLY A 25 9.05 -8.95 5.25
N GLN A 26 8.00 -8.80 4.45
CA GLN A 26 6.62 -8.70 4.93
C GLN A 26 5.65 -9.49 4.05
N THR A 27 4.66 -10.09 4.70
CA THR A 27 3.51 -10.75 4.06
C THR A 27 2.26 -9.94 4.38
N GLN A 28 1.57 -9.45 3.35
CA GLN A 28 0.50 -8.46 3.49
C GLN A 28 -0.77 -8.91 2.80
N LYS A 29 -1.92 -8.62 3.43
CA LYS A 29 -3.25 -8.78 2.82
C LYS A 29 -3.80 -7.40 2.47
N TYR A 30 -4.26 -7.24 1.22
CA TYR A 30 -4.70 -5.96 0.69
C TYR A 30 -6.23 -5.86 0.60
N PHE A 31 -6.74 -4.69 0.94
CA PHE A 31 -8.17 -4.36 0.88
C PHE A 31 -8.37 -3.06 0.11
N LEU A 32 -9.40 -3.04 -0.73
CA LEU A 32 -9.90 -1.84 -1.37
C LEU A 32 -11.13 -1.33 -0.61
N VAL A 33 -10.98 -0.11 -0.11
CA VAL A 33 -11.99 0.60 0.69
C VAL A 33 -12.39 1.89 0.00
N ARG A 34 -13.67 2.26 0.15
CA ARG A 34 -14.19 3.55 -0.29
C ARG A 34 -14.45 4.38 0.96
N LEU A 35 -13.81 5.55 1.03
CA LEU A 35 -14.11 6.53 2.07
C LEU A 35 -15.56 7.00 1.94
N ARG A 36 -16.25 7.19 3.07
CA ARG A 36 -17.57 7.81 3.05
C ARG A 36 -17.41 9.30 2.74
N HIS A 37 -18.43 9.92 2.13
CA HIS A 37 -18.34 11.30 1.66
C HIS A 37 -17.91 12.30 2.74
N ASP A 38 -18.31 12.09 4.00
CA ASP A 38 -17.98 12.96 5.13
C ASP A 38 -16.79 12.47 5.98
N SER A 39 -15.98 11.54 5.47
CA SER A 39 -14.83 11.02 6.20
C SER A 39 -13.63 11.96 6.14
N LEU A 40 -13.08 12.30 7.30
CA LEU A 40 -11.80 12.98 7.43
C LEU A 40 -10.70 11.96 7.71
N VAL A 41 -9.55 12.12 7.07
CA VAL A 41 -8.35 11.33 7.36
C VAL A 41 -7.61 12.03 8.50
N ASN A 42 -7.65 11.45 9.70
CA ASN A 42 -6.89 11.94 10.84
C ASN A 42 -5.59 11.14 10.98
N LEU A 43 -4.45 11.82 10.84
CA LEU A 43 -3.11 11.23 11.00
C LEU A 43 -2.51 11.46 12.40
N ASN A 44 -3.16 12.25 13.25
CA ASN A 44 -2.67 12.58 14.59
C ASN A 44 -2.97 11.43 15.57
N THR A 45 -2.10 10.42 15.55
CA THR A 45 -2.08 9.31 16.53
C THR A 45 -0.96 9.51 17.55
N GLN A 46 -0.92 8.67 18.59
CA GLN A 46 0.12 8.72 19.63
C GLN A 46 1.54 8.58 19.07
N GLU A 47 1.70 7.68 18.10
CA GLU A 47 2.91 7.50 17.30
C GLU A 47 2.50 7.55 15.81
N PRO A 48 2.60 8.71 15.15
CA PRO A 48 2.12 8.88 13.78
C PRO A 48 3.04 8.16 12.79
N GLU A 49 2.47 7.20 12.04
CA GLU A 49 3.18 6.56 10.92
C GLU A 49 3.31 7.51 9.72
N PHE A 50 2.35 8.41 9.54
CA PHE A 50 2.28 9.34 8.42
C PHE A 50 2.18 10.78 8.91
N SER A 51 2.87 11.69 8.21
CA SER A 51 2.82 13.13 8.49
C SER A 51 1.85 13.90 7.58
N ASP A 52 1.55 13.37 6.39
CA ASP A 52 0.67 14.00 5.41
C ASP A 52 0.01 12.97 4.49
N TYR A 53 -1.09 13.35 3.85
CA TYR A 53 -1.76 12.54 2.84
C TYR A 53 -2.26 13.40 1.67
N LYS A 54 -2.32 12.79 0.49
CA LYS A 54 -2.93 13.39 -0.69
C LYS A 54 -3.66 12.35 -1.51
N PHE A 55 -4.77 12.75 -2.12
CA PHE A 55 -5.42 11.93 -3.13
C PHE A 55 -4.64 12.02 -4.43
N VAL A 56 -4.36 10.87 -5.03
CA VAL A 56 -3.63 10.76 -6.29
C VAL A 56 -4.41 9.89 -7.25
N SER A 57 -4.31 10.20 -8.55
CA SER A 57 -4.90 9.35 -9.59
C SER A 57 -4.16 8.03 -9.70
N TYR A 58 -4.83 7.03 -10.27
CA TYR A 58 -4.26 5.71 -10.55
C TYR A 58 -2.91 5.78 -11.28
N GLU A 59 -2.82 6.66 -12.27
CA GLU A 59 -1.62 6.81 -13.11
C GLU A 59 -0.44 7.41 -12.33
N ASN A 60 -0.71 8.27 -11.35
CA ASN A 60 0.32 8.96 -10.57
C ASN A 60 0.77 8.19 -9.32
N ILE A 61 0.06 7.14 -8.92
CA ILE A 61 0.37 6.43 -7.67
C ILE A 61 1.79 5.84 -7.70
N PHE A 62 2.23 5.31 -8.84
CA PHE A 62 3.53 4.67 -8.99
C PHE A 62 4.72 5.64 -8.88
N HIS A 63 4.48 6.94 -9.09
CA HIS A 63 5.50 7.98 -8.88
C HIS A 63 5.76 8.26 -7.41
N HIS A 64 4.80 7.96 -6.54
CA HIS A 64 4.89 8.20 -5.09
C HIS A 64 5.22 6.93 -4.28
N ILE A 65 5.21 5.76 -4.90
CA ILE A 65 5.53 4.49 -4.25
C ILE A 65 7.03 4.19 -4.32
N THR A 66 7.60 3.76 -3.19
CA THR A 66 8.98 3.28 -3.07
C THR A 66 9.25 2.12 -4.02
N TYR A 67 10.42 2.11 -4.66
CA TYR A 67 10.72 1.22 -5.79
C TYR A 67 10.42 -0.26 -5.54
N PHE A 68 10.75 -0.80 -4.35
CA PHE A 68 10.56 -2.21 -4.03
C PHE A 68 9.08 -2.58 -3.76
N LYS A 69 8.22 -1.61 -3.41
CA LYS A 69 6.77 -1.82 -3.26
C LYS A 69 6.01 -1.69 -4.57
N ARG A 70 6.60 -1.08 -5.61
CA ARG A 70 5.96 -0.89 -6.93
C ARG A 70 5.39 -2.19 -7.55
N PRO A 71 6.13 -3.32 -7.62
CA PRO A 71 5.59 -4.54 -8.23
C PRO A 71 4.36 -5.06 -7.47
N ILE A 72 4.40 -5.00 -6.12
CA ILE A 72 3.29 -5.43 -5.26
C ILE A 72 2.06 -4.56 -5.48
N TYR A 73 2.22 -3.24 -5.46
CA TYR A 73 1.12 -2.32 -5.71
C TYR A 73 0.56 -2.49 -7.12
N LYS A 74 1.42 -2.72 -8.12
CA LYS A 74 0.98 -2.98 -9.49
C LYS A 74 0.10 -4.22 -9.57
N GLN A 75 0.52 -5.33 -8.96
CA GLN A 75 -0.25 -6.57 -8.92
C GLN A 75 -1.63 -6.35 -8.27
N VAL A 76 -1.66 -5.72 -7.11
CA VAL A 76 -2.90 -5.50 -6.33
C VAL A 76 -3.86 -4.56 -7.06
N LEU A 77 -3.35 -3.45 -7.60
CA LEU A 77 -4.14 -2.46 -8.31
C LEU A 77 -4.70 -2.99 -9.62
N GLU A 78 -3.88 -3.72 -10.40
CA GLU A 78 -4.33 -4.35 -11.65
C GLU A 78 -5.40 -5.42 -11.38
N TYR A 79 -5.30 -6.17 -10.27
CA TYR A 79 -6.35 -7.10 -9.84
C TYR A 79 -7.68 -6.36 -9.63
N PHE A 80 -7.68 -5.29 -8.83
CA PHE A 80 -8.91 -4.54 -8.54
C PHE A 80 -9.49 -3.86 -9.77
N LYS A 81 -8.63 -3.34 -10.66
CA LYS A 81 -9.03 -2.77 -11.95
C LYS A 81 -9.69 -3.81 -12.86
N LYS A 82 -9.07 -4.99 -13.00
CA LYS A 82 -9.62 -6.09 -13.82
C LYS A 82 -10.98 -6.59 -13.31
N LYS A 83 -11.21 -6.52 -11.99
CA LYS A 83 -12.50 -6.85 -11.37
C LYS A 83 -13.56 -5.74 -11.50
N GLY A 84 -13.20 -4.58 -12.04
CA GLY A 84 -14.12 -3.44 -12.20
C GLY A 84 -14.38 -2.66 -10.92
N TYR A 85 -13.49 -2.74 -9.92
CA TYR A 85 -13.63 -1.98 -8.67
C TYR A 85 -12.96 -0.60 -8.71
N LEU A 86 -12.12 -0.35 -9.72
CA LEU A 86 -11.40 0.90 -9.97
C LEU A 86 -11.79 1.50 -11.30
#